data_AF-A0AAV8Z5B0-F1
#
_entry.id   AF-A0AAV8Z5B0-F1
#
_cell.length_a   1.000
_cell.length_b   1.000
_cell.length_c   1.000
_cell.angle_alpha   90.00
_cell.angle_beta   90.00
_cell.angle_gamma   90.00
#
_symmetry.space_group_name_H-M   'P 1'
#
loop_
_entity.id
_entity.type
_entity.pdbx_description
1 polymer ?
#
loop_
_entity_poly.entity_id
_entity_poly.type
_entity_poly.pdbx_seq_one_letter_code
_entity_poly.pdbx_strand_id
1 'polypeptide(L)' 'MAPGLSTLEIIPFRVAAYDKKNRKMDFFEPQRKDDFEFISGTKMRTLARNGDNPPEGFMAPKAWEVLAAAGICELKSTSY' A
#
# COMPACT_ATOMS: atom_id res chain seq x y z
N MET A 1 -5.53 -29.57 8.97
CA MET A 1 -5.05 -29.02 7.69
C MET A 1 -6.24 -28.85 6.76
N ALA A 2 -6.28 -27.79 5.96
CA ALA A 2 -7.39 -27.58 5.02
C ALA A 2 -7.40 -28.69 3.95
N PRO A 3 -8.56 -29.34 3.67
CA PRO A 3 -8.66 -30.32 2.58
C PRO A 3 -8.24 -29.67 1.26
N GLY A 4 -7.39 -30.36 0.47
CA GLY A 4 -6.88 -29.86 -0.82
C GLY A 4 -5.57 -29.06 -0.76
N LEU A 5 -5.04 -28.75 0.43
CA LEU A 5 -3.75 -28.07 0.56
C LEU A 5 -2.57 -28.95 0.10
N SER A 6 -2.71 -30.28 0.18
CA SER A 6 -1.67 -31.24 -0.25
C SER A 6 -1.48 -31.30 -1.77
N THR A 7 -2.44 -30.82 -2.55
CA THR A 7 -2.37 -30.79 -4.03
C THR A 7 -1.95 -29.42 -4.57
N LEU A 8 -1.66 -28.47 -3.69
CA LEU A 8 -1.30 -27.09 -4.03
C LEU A 8 0.17 -26.83 -3.71
N GLU A 9 0.87 -26.16 -4.62
CA GLU A 9 2.22 -25.65 -4.38
C GLU A 9 2.13 -24.26 -3.73
N ILE A 10 2.79 -24.10 -2.58
CA ILE A 10 2.84 -22.83 -1.87
C ILE A 10 4.08 -22.08 -2.31
N ILE A 11 3.92 -20.88 -2.88
CA ILE A 11 5.01 -19.98 -3.23
C ILE A 11 5.22 -18.98 -2.08
N PRO A 12 6.29 -19.10 -1.28
CA PRO A 12 6.53 -18.19 -0.18
C PRO A 12 7.08 -16.85 -0.71
N PHE A 13 6.56 -15.75 -0.17
CA PHE A 13 7.06 -14.40 -0.45
C PHE A 13 7.68 -13.78 0.80
N ARG A 14 8.71 -12.96 0.60
CA ARG A 14 9.25 -12.08 1.63
C ARG A 14 8.45 -10.78 1.66
N VAL A 15 8.54 -10.05 2.77
CA VAL A 15 7.91 -8.73 2.89
C VAL A 15 8.49 -7.77 1.86
N ALA A 16 7.62 -7.10 1.11
CA ALA A 16 7.99 -6.01 0.22
C ALA A 16 7.61 -4.66 0.86
N ALA A 17 8.45 -3.65 0.66
CA ALA A 17 8.24 -2.30 1.14
C ALA A 17 8.64 -1.29 0.05
N TYR A 18 8.28 -0.03 0.23
CA TYR A 18 8.64 1.00 -0.74
C TYR A 18 10.12 1.38 -0.58
N ASP A 19 10.94 1.07 -1.57
CA ASP A 19 12.35 1.50 -1.62
C ASP A 19 12.40 2.96 -2.06
N LYS A 20 12.75 3.86 -1.13
CA LYS A 20 12.84 5.30 -1.39
C LYS A 20 13.96 5.66 -2.36
N LYS A 21 15.04 4.87 -2.40
CA LYS A 21 16.19 5.10 -3.27
C LYS A 21 15.85 4.76 -4.71
N ASN A 22 15.15 3.64 -4.91
CA ASN A 22 14.77 3.16 -6.24
C ASN A 22 13.36 3.60 -6.68
N ARG A 23 12.61 4.27 -5.79
CA ARG A 23 11.26 4.80 -6.02
C ARG A 23 10.26 3.74 -6.51
N LYS A 24 10.35 2.53 -5.95
CA LYS A 24 9.52 1.38 -6.34
C LYS A 24 9.32 0.42 -5.17
N MET A 25 8.34 -0.48 -5.30
CA MET A 25 8.21 -1.62 -4.38
C MET A 25 9.33 -2.63 -4.60
N ASP A 26 10.03 -3.01 -3.54
CA ASP A 26 11.08 -4.03 -3.57
C ASP A 26 11.05 -4.89 -2.29
N PHE A 27 11.75 -6.03 -2.31
CA PHE A 27 11.87 -6.89 -1.14
C PHE A 27 12.67 -6.20 -0.04
N PHE A 28 12.16 -6.26 1.19
CA PHE A 28 12.79 -5.61 2.33
C PHE A 28 14.16 -6.23 2.66
N GLU A 29 15.18 -5.37 2.74
CA GLU A 29 16.54 -5.75 3.16
C GLU A 29 16.87 -5.14 4.53
N PRO A 30 17.05 -5.96 5.60
CA PRO A 30 17.34 -5.44 6.94
C PRO A 30 18.61 -4.59 7.04
N GLN A 31 19.60 -4.83 6.18
CA GLN A 31 20.86 -4.07 6.11
C GLN A 31 20.64 -2.62 5.67
N ARG A 32 19.60 -2.37 4.85
CA ARG A 32 19.26 -1.05 4.30
C ARG A 32 17.89 -0.58 4.81
N LYS A 33 17.53 -0.93 6.05
CA LYS A 33 16.18 -0.68 6.61
C LYS A 33 15.71 0.78 6.48
N ASP A 34 16.63 1.73 6.53
CA ASP A 34 16.34 3.17 6.48
C ASP A 34 16.00 3.64 5.05
N ASP A 35 16.35 2.85 4.02
CA ASP A 35 15.96 3.09 2.62
C ASP A 35 14.50 2.67 2.35
N PHE A 36 13.91 1.84 3.22
CA PHE A 36 12.56 1.31 3.03
C PHE A 36 11.51 2.08 3.84
N GLU A 37 10.35 2.29 3.23
CA GLU A 37 9.19 2.90 3.85
C GLU A 37 8.02 1.93 3.87
N PHE A 38 7.45 1.72 5.06
CA PHE A 38 6.26 0.90 5.27
C PHE A 38 5.02 1.79 5.28
N ILE A 39 4.26 1.75 4.19
CA ILE A 39 3.01 2.49 4.06
C ILE A 39 1.85 1.57 4.46
N SER A 40 1.48 1.64 5.74
CA SER A 40 0.38 0.85 6.30
C SER A 40 -0.99 1.33 5.83
N GLY A 41 -2.02 0.48 5.98
CA GLY A 41 -3.41 0.87 5.71
C GLY A 41 -3.87 2.10 6.51
N THR A 42 -3.40 2.25 7.75
CA THR A 42 -3.69 3.45 8.56
C THR A 42 -3.04 4.70 7.95
N LYS A 43 -1.79 4.60 7.48
CA LYS A 43 -1.11 5.72 6.80
C LYS A 43 -1.81 6.08 5.49
N MET A 44 -2.24 5.09 4.70
CA MET A 44 -3.05 5.34 3.49
C MET A 44 -4.35 6.10 3.82
N ARG A 45 -5.02 5.72 4.91
CA ARG A 45 -6.21 6.46 5.38
C ARG A 45 -5.88 7.90 5.73
N THR A 46 -4.81 8.14 6.48
CA THR A 46 -4.40 9.52 6.80
C THR A 46 -4.07 10.34 5.56
N LEU A 47 -3.32 9.78 4.60
CA LEU A 47 -2.97 10.46 3.35
C LEU A 47 -4.22 10.88 2.57
N ALA A 48 -5.14 9.95 2.31
CA ALA A 48 -6.35 10.27 1.56
C ALA A 48 -7.32 11.18 2.34
N ARG A 49 -7.32 11.16 3.69
CA ARG A 49 -8.06 12.14 4.51
C ARG A 49 -7.53 13.55 4.32
N ASN A 50 -6.21 13.70 4.25
CA ASN A 50 -5.54 14.98 4.09
C ASN A 50 -5.53 15.47 2.63
N GLY A 51 -5.90 14.61 1.67
CA GLY A 51 -5.75 14.88 0.24
C GLY A 51 -4.32 14.70 -0.29
N ASP A 52 -3.45 14.03 0.49
CA ASP A 52 -2.09 13.71 0.11
C ASP A 52 -2.04 12.43 -0.75
N ASN A 53 -1.04 12.35 -1.63
CA ASN A 53 -0.79 11.17 -2.45
C ASN A 53 0.36 10.33 -1.86
N PRO A 54 0.31 8.99 -2.01
CA PRO A 54 1.45 8.15 -1.68
C PRO A 54 2.63 8.42 -2.64
N PRO A 55 3.84 8.01 -2.28
CA PRO A 55 5.01 8.11 -3.15
C PRO A 55 4.79 7.46 -4.53
N GLU A 56 5.38 8.06 -5.56
CA GLU A 56 5.34 7.53 -6.92
C GLU A 56 5.88 6.09 -6.95
N GLY A 57 5.20 5.18 -7.63
CA GLY A 57 5.60 3.77 -7.72
C GLY A 57 5.16 2.90 -6.55
N PHE A 58 4.49 3.45 -5.52
CA PHE A 58 3.82 2.66 -4.48
C PHE A 58 2.54 1.99 -5.01
N MET A 59 1.75 2.74 -5.77
CA MET A 59 0.46 2.27 -6.30
C MET A 59 0.15 2.96 -7.63
N ALA A 60 -0.56 2.26 -8.51
CA ALA A 60 -1.06 2.85 -9.74
C ALA A 60 -2.01 4.03 -9.43
N PRO A 61 -1.88 5.19 -10.11
CA PRO A 61 -2.68 6.38 -9.80
C PRO A 61 -4.19 6.14 -9.81
N LYS A 62 -4.70 5.41 -10.82
CA LYS A 62 -6.13 5.05 -10.91
C LYS A 62 -6.62 4.20 -9.73
N ALA A 63 -5.77 3.31 -9.20
CA ALA A 63 -6.12 2.50 -8.03
C ALA A 63 -6.14 3.36 -6.76
N TRP A 64 -5.21 4.32 -6.65
CA TRP A 64 -5.21 5.28 -5.55
C TRP A 64 -6.45 6.19 -5.57
N GLU A 65 -6.87 6.67 -6.75
CA GLU A 65 -8.10 7.45 -6.90
C GLU A 65 -9.32 6.70 -6.36
N VAL A 66 -9.43 5.40 -6.67
CA VAL A 66 -10.51 4.56 -6.15
C VAL A 66 -10.40 4.44 -4.63
N LEU A 67 -9.22 4.24 -4.05
CA LEU A 67 -9.06 4.11 -2.59
C LEU A 67 -9.34 5.43 -1.85
N ALA A 68 -8.92 6.56 -2.42
CA ALA A 68 -9.19 7.87 -1.87
C ALA A 68 -10.70 8.19 -1.93
N ALA A 69 -11.38 7.74 -2.99
CA ALA A 69 -12.82 7.94 -3.19
C ALA A 69 -13.70 6.96 -2.39
N ALA A 70 -13.29 5.69 -2.25
CA ALA A 70 -14.10 4.58 -1.72
C ALA A 70 -14.34 4.61 -0.20
N GLY A 71 -13.75 5.55 0.56
CA GLY A 71 -14.13 5.72 1.96
C GLY A 71 -13.07 6.27 2.89
N ILE A 72 -12.62 7.51 2.68
CA ILE A 72 -11.90 8.25 3.75
C ILE A 72 -12.37 9.72 3.88
N CYS A 73 -13.27 10.16 3.00
CA CYS A 73 -13.84 11.50 3.03
C CYS A 73 -15.35 11.46 2.79
N GLU A 74 -16.10 10.84 3.71
CA GLU A 74 -17.56 11.02 3.82
C GLU A 74 -17.88 12.36 4.52
N LEU A 75 -17.21 13.43 4.08
CA LEU A 75 -17.49 14.82 4.42
C LEU A 75 -17.20 15.71 3.21
N LYS A 76 -17.61 15.30 2.01
CA LYS A 76 -17.90 16.30 0.97
C LYS A 76 -19.24 16.94 1.31
N SER A 77 -19.15 17.99 2.12
CA SER A 77 -19.99 19.18 2.11
C SER A 77 -21.13 19.14 1.09
N THR A 78 -22.28 18.61 1.49
CA THR A 78 -23.58 19.04 0.95
C THR A 78 -23.82 20.47 1.44
N SER A 79 -23.29 21.44 0.71
CA SER A 79 -23.85 22.79 0.64
C SER A 79 -24.27 23.03 -0.79
N TYR A 80 -25.57 22.85 -1.02
CA TYR A 80 -26.41 23.62 -1.94
C TYR A 80 -27.77 23.75 -1.26
#